data_AF-A0A9Q1IXL0-F1
#
_entry.id   AF-A0A9Q1IXL0-F1
#
_cell.length_a   1.000
_cell.length_b   1.000
_cell.length_c   1.000
_cell.angle_alpha   90.00
_cell.angle_beta   90.00
_cell.angle_gamma   90.00
#
_symmetry.space_group_name_H-M   'P 1'
#
loop_
_entity.id
_entity.type
_entity.pdbx_description
1 polymer ?
#
loop_
_entity_poly.entity_id
_entity_poly.type
_entity_poly.pdbx_seq_one_letter_code
_entity_poly.pdbx_strand_id
1 'polypeptide(L)'
;MRCLDPRCMAESKEVCLAQMKRMLHHLVGANHVEESACDDILREFGEFCDFAALQASVERGFSINKELIVENQKEASLVAQRLIVGHIRSVGSVTNVQLTKELLISVSGARQRYHSYLDDQKRDNGKEKSVKKRKALGDELDELKKKRARVENDIGALEKSADEYADKAESTGKLTFITKSNSLRRTAKEKKASLQDLEKQIDEKLAEMKQ
;
A
#
# COMPACT_ATOMS: atom_id res chain seq x y z
N MET A 1 39.92 -24.29 5.81
CA MET A 1 38.45 -24.42 5.95
C MET A 1 37.78 -23.13 5.47
N ARG A 2 37.90 -22.75 4.19
CA ARG A 2 37.36 -21.46 3.69
C ARG A 2 35.93 -21.56 3.17
N CYS A 3 35.48 -22.74 2.74
CA CYS A 3 34.12 -22.95 2.26
C CYS A 3 33.04 -22.86 3.35
N LEU A 4 33.41 -22.95 4.64
CA LEU A 4 32.49 -22.74 5.76
C LEU A 4 32.43 -21.26 6.20
N ASP A 5 33.16 -20.36 5.54
CA ASP A 5 33.06 -18.92 5.76
C ASP A 5 31.85 -18.37 4.98
N PRO A 6 30.84 -17.77 5.65
CA PRO A 6 29.67 -17.19 5.00
C PRO A 6 30.01 -16.15 3.92
N ARG A 7 31.14 -15.46 4.02
CA ARG A 7 31.58 -14.47 3.02
C ARG A 7 32.01 -15.15 1.72
N CYS A 8 32.72 -16.27 1.83
CA CYS A 8 33.14 -17.05 0.67
C CYS A 8 31.95 -17.76 0.00
N MET A 9 30.99 -18.24 0.80
CA MET A 9 29.75 -18.85 0.29
C MET A 9 28.93 -17.89 -0.57
N ALA A 10 28.85 -16.62 -0.15
CA ALA A 10 28.13 -15.56 -0.86
C ALA A 10 28.86 -15.02 -2.11
N GLU A 11 30.15 -15.33 -2.27
CA GLU A 11 30.99 -14.83 -3.37
C GLU A 11 31.08 -15.82 -4.52
N SER A 12 31.30 -17.11 -4.23
CA SER A 12 31.36 -18.16 -5.25
C SER A 12 30.91 -19.51 -4.72
N LYS A 13 29.66 -19.84 -5.05
CA LYS A 13 29.04 -21.14 -4.74
C LYS A 13 29.85 -22.31 -5.30
N GLU A 14 30.34 -22.19 -6.54
CA GLU A 14 31.07 -23.26 -7.22
C GLU A 14 32.37 -23.62 -6.49
N VAL A 15 33.11 -22.61 -6.03
CA VAL A 15 34.36 -22.81 -5.28
C VAL A 15 34.09 -23.42 -3.91
N CYS A 16 33.03 -22.99 -3.22
CA CYS A 16 32.66 -23.54 -1.92
C CYS A 16 32.17 -24.99 -2.02
N LEU A 17 31.38 -25.32 -3.03
CA LEU A 17 30.95 -26.70 -3.29
C LEU A 17 32.13 -27.61 -3.63
N ALA A 18 33.07 -27.16 -4.47
CA ALA A 18 34.26 -27.93 -4.80
C ALA A 18 35.14 -28.22 -3.56
N GLN A 19 35.25 -27.26 -2.64
CA GLN A 19 35.95 -27.44 -1.37
C GLN A 19 35.19 -28.36 -0.41
N MET A 20 33.86 -28.25 -0.32
CA MET A 20 33.03 -29.14 0.49
C MET A 20 33.12 -30.59 0.02
N LYS A 21 33.07 -30.83 -1.30
CA LYS A 21 33.27 -32.16 -1.89
C LYS A 21 34.60 -32.78 -1.48
N ARG A 22 35.69 -32.00 -1.48
CA ARG A 22 37.00 -32.48 -1.04
C ARG A 22 37.02 -32.83 0.45
N MET A 23 36.34 -32.03 1.29
CA MET A 23 36.23 -32.34 2.72
C MET A 23 35.43 -33.61 2.97
N LEU A 24 34.29 -33.79 2.30
CA LEU A 24 33.47 -34.99 2.42
C LEU A 24 34.24 -36.24 2.01
N HIS A 25 35.02 -36.18 0.94
CA HIS A 25 35.88 -37.29 0.53
C HIS A 25 36.87 -37.73 1.64
N HIS A 26 37.46 -36.77 2.36
CA HIS A 26 38.32 -37.06 3.50
C HIS A 26 37.55 -37.60 4.72
N LEU A 27 36.32 -37.11 4.96
CA LEU A 27 35.48 -37.56 6.07
C LEU A 27 34.93 -38.98 5.85
N VAL A 28 34.62 -39.34 4.61
CA VAL A 28 34.26 -40.72 4.23
C VAL A 28 35.45 -41.64 4.42
N GLY A 29 36.65 -41.22 3.98
CA GLY A 29 37.88 -41.99 4.21
C GLY A 29 38.24 -42.18 5.70
N ALA A 30 37.77 -41.29 6.58
CA ALA A 30 37.91 -41.37 8.02
C ALA A 30 36.72 -42.06 8.73
N ASN A 31 35.76 -42.59 7.96
CA ASN A 31 34.55 -43.27 8.46
C ASN A 31 33.64 -42.38 9.36
N HIS A 32 33.69 -41.06 9.16
CA HIS A 32 32.86 -40.11 9.89
C HIS A 32 31.53 -39.79 9.19
N VAL A 33 31.44 -40.07 7.89
CA VAL A 33 30.26 -39.81 7.05
C VAL A 33 30.08 -40.99 6.10
N GLU A 34 28.85 -41.48 5.94
CA GLU A 34 28.56 -42.51 4.94
C GLU A 34 28.55 -41.92 3.52
N GLU A 35 29.02 -42.70 2.56
CA GLU A 35 29.06 -42.30 1.14
C GLU A 35 27.64 -42.00 0.60
N SER A 36 26.63 -42.72 1.10
CA SER A 36 25.21 -42.53 0.79
C SER A 36 24.68 -41.15 1.20
N ALA A 37 25.25 -40.52 2.22
CA ALA A 37 24.82 -39.23 2.75
C ALA A 37 25.53 -38.03 2.09
N CYS A 38 26.57 -38.28 1.29
CA CYS A 38 27.39 -37.21 0.71
C CYS A 38 26.61 -36.35 -0.28
N ASP A 39 25.78 -36.95 -1.12
CA ASP A 39 24.96 -36.22 -2.10
C ASP A 39 23.90 -35.35 -1.42
N ASP A 40 23.31 -35.84 -0.32
CA ASP A 40 22.34 -35.08 0.49
C ASP A 40 23.00 -33.89 1.18
N ILE A 41 24.15 -34.10 1.83
CA ILE A 41 24.91 -33.02 2.48
C ILE A 41 25.36 -31.97 1.45
N LEU A 42 25.75 -32.38 0.25
CA LEU A 42 26.14 -31.45 -0.82
C LEU A 42 24.96 -30.65 -1.35
N ARG A 43 23.78 -31.27 -1.43
CA ARG A 43 22.54 -30.58 -1.81
C ARG A 43 22.14 -29.55 -0.76
N GLU A 44 22.07 -29.94 0.51
CA GLU A 44 21.74 -29.03 1.62
C GLU A 44 22.73 -27.88 1.72
N PHE A 45 24.02 -28.17 1.58
CA PHE A 45 25.06 -27.15 1.57
C PHE A 45 24.96 -26.21 0.35
N GLY A 46 24.55 -26.74 -0.81
CA GLY A 46 24.28 -25.96 -2.01
C GLY A 46 23.11 -25.01 -1.83
N GLU A 47 22.01 -25.47 -1.23
CA GLU A 47 20.85 -24.66 -0.88
C GLU A 47 21.21 -23.58 0.14
N PHE A 48 22.05 -23.91 1.12
CA PHE A 48 22.57 -22.93 2.08
C PHE A 48 23.42 -21.85 1.42
N CYS A 49 24.28 -22.21 0.45
CA CYS A 49 25.04 -21.23 -0.33
C CYS A 49 24.14 -20.32 -1.16
N ASP A 50 23.07 -20.84 -1.76
CA ASP A 50 22.09 -20.03 -2.49
C ASP A 50 21.37 -19.05 -1.57
N PHE A 51 20.97 -19.50 -0.38
CA PHE A 51 20.38 -18.64 0.63
C PHE A 51 21.35 -17.53 1.09
N ALA A 52 22.62 -17.87 1.32
CA ALA A 52 23.65 -16.89 1.67
C ALA A 52 23.90 -15.87 0.54
N ALA A 53 23.89 -16.30 -0.71
CA ALA A 53 24.02 -15.42 -1.87
C ALA A 53 22.80 -14.49 -2.04
N LEU A 54 21.58 -14.98 -1.76
CA LEU A 54 20.37 -14.16 -1.76
C LEU A 54 20.41 -13.08 -0.68
N GLN A 55 20.85 -13.41 0.54
CA GLN A 55 21.05 -12.43 1.61
C GLN A 55 22.10 -11.37 1.22
N ALA A 56 23.21 -11.78 0.60
CA ALA A 56 24.21 -10.85 0.10
C ALA A 56 23.72 -9.99 -1.08
N SER A 57 22.80 -10.50 -1.91
CA SER A 57 22.15 -9.72 -2.98
C SER A 57 21.16 -8.71 -2.43
N VAL A 58 20.49 -9.02 -1.32
CA VAL A 58 19.65 -8.08 -0.54
C VAL A 58 20.50 -6.97 0.09
N GLU A 59 21.77 -7.26 0.42
CA GLU A 59 22.74 -6.25 0.86
C GLU A 59 23.41 -5.48 -0.30
N ARG A 60 23.54 -6.08 -1.50
CA ARG A 60 24.16 -5.47 -2.69
C ARG A 60 23.20 -4.66 -3.56
N GLY A 61 21.90 -4.94 -3.52
CA GLY A 61 20.85 -4.13 -4.13
C GLY A 61 20.03 -3.47 -3.04
N PHE A 62 19.61 -2.22 -3.23
CA PHE A 62 18.85 -1.34 -2.32
C PHE A 62 17.48 -1.89 -1.87
N SER A 63 17.40 -3.13 -1.41
CA SER A 63 16.20 -3.73 -0.87
C SER A 63 16.16 -3.47 0.63
N ILE A 64 15.01 -2.95 1.07
CA ILE A 64 14.73 -2.64 2.46
C ILE A 64 14.00 -3.85 3.04
N ASN A 65 14.63 -4.56 3.96
CA ASN A 65 13.96 -5.63 4.69
C ASN A 65 12.98 -4.99 5.70
N LYS A 66 11.68 -5.06 5.38
CA LYS A 66 10.62 -4.40 6.16
C LYS A 66 10.45 -4.99 7.56
N GLU A 67 10.88 -6.23 7.78
CA GLU A 67 10.80 -6.91 9.08
C GLU A 67 11.85 -6.40 10.10
N LEU A 68 12.86 -5.66 9.64
CA LEU A 68 13.94 -5.11 10.46
C LEU A 68 13.83 -3.60 10.69
N ILE A 69 12.73 -2.97 10.26
CA ILE A 69 12.51 -1.54 10.47
C ILE A 69 12.09 -1.32 11.93
N VAL A 70 12.87 -0.54 12.67
CA VAL A 70 12.44 -0.02 13.97
C VAL A 70 11.22 0.89 13.73
N GLU A 71 10.12 0.69 14.45
CA GLU A 71 8.77 1.27 14.22
C GLU A 71 8.72 2.79 13.96
N ASN A 72 9.78 3.55 14.27
CA ASN A 72 9.85 5.00 14.13
C ASN A 72 10.95 5.53 13.16
N GLN A 73 11.54 4.67 12.32
CA GLN A 73 12.54 5.11 11.33
C GLN A 73 11.97 5.15 9.91
N LYS A 74 12.23 6.25 9.20
CA LYS A 74 11.91 6.39 7.77
C LYS A 74 13.02 5.77 6.92
N GLU A 75 12.66 5.35 5.71
CA GLU A 75 13.60 4.77 4.74
C GLU A 75 14.82 5.66 4.49
N ALA A 76 14.61 6.99 4.37
CA ALA A 76 15.69 7.95 4.21
C ALA A 76 16.70 7.93 5.38
N SER A 77 16.23 7.69 6.60
CA SER A 77 17.10 7.57 7.78
C SER A 77 17.95 6.29 7.72
N LEU A 78 17.38 5.18 7.23
CA LEU A 78 18.10 3.91 7.05
C LEU A 78 19.17 4.03 5.97
N VAL A 79 18.85 4.67 4.84
CA VAL A 79 19.82 4.93 3.77
C VAL A 79 20.95 5.82 4.28
N ALA A 80 20.64 6.90 5.00
CA ALA A 80 21.65 7.78 5.59
C ALA A 80 22.57 7.03 6.58
N GLN A 81 22.02 6.20 7.47
CA GLN A 81 22.81 5.38 8.39
C GLN A 81 23.74 4.41 7.65
N ARG A 82 23.25 3.73 6.60
CA ARG A 82 24.07 2.84 5.77
C ARG A 82 25.24 3.58 5.11
N LEU A 83 24.99 4.77 4.56
CA LEU A 83 26.04 5.60 3.96
C LEU A 83 27.10 6.01 4.98
N ILE A 84 26.67 6.42 6.19
CA ILE A 84 27.57 6.81 7.28
C ILE A 84 28.43 5.62 7.72
N VAL A 85 27.81 4.47 7.97
CA VAL A 85 28.51 3.24 8.39
C VAL A 85 29.47 2.75 7.30
N GLY A 86 29.04 2.79 6.03
CA GLY A 86 29.89 2.43 4.90
C GLY A 86 31.13 3.31 4.81
N HIS A 87 30.96 4.62 4.97
CA HIS A 87 32.09 5.56 4.99
C HIS A 87 33.03 5.32 6.19
N ILE A 88 32.49 5.13 7.40
CA ILE A 88 33.29 4.84 8.61
C ILE A 88 34.11 3.55 8.43
N ARG A 89 33.52 2.50 7.84
CA ARG A 89 34.23 1.26 7.52
C ARG A 89 35.35 1.49 6.51
N SER A 90 35.12 2.32 5.48
CA SER A 90 36.14 2.67 4.49
C SER A 90 37.33 3.42 5.08
N VAL A 91 37.12 4.28 6.08
CA VAL A 91 38.21 5.01 6.76
C VAL A 91 38.83 4.24 7.93
N GLY A 92 38.27 3.06 8.25
CA GLY A 92 38.77 2.12 9.27
C GLY A 92 38.44 2.49 10.72
N SER A 93 38.18 3.77 11.03
CA SER A 93 37.79 4.24 12.36
C SER A 93 37.04 5.57 12.29
N VAL A 94 36.15 5.83 13.25
CA VAL A 94 35.44 7.11 13.40
C VAL A 94 36.42 8.28 13.60
N THR A 95 37.56 8.04 14.25
CA THR A 95 38.60 9.06 14.47
C THR A 95 39.32 9.49 13.20
N ASN A 96 39.23 8.70 12.13
CA ASN A 96 39.91 8.96 10.86
C ASN A 96 39.04 9.76 9.87
N VAL A 97 37.79 10.06 10.24
CA VAL A 97 36.89 10.87 9.41
C VAL A 97 37.39 12.32 9.40
N GLN A 98 37.73 12.83 8.22
CA GLN A 98 38.21 14.20 8.07
C GLN A 98 37.08 15.21 8.31
N LEU A 99 37.32 16.18 9.20
CA LEU A 99 36.39 17.28 9.47
C LEU A 99 36.53 18.38 8.42
N THR A 100 35.89 18.18 7.28
CA THR A 100 35.88 19.18 6.19
C THR A 100 35.02 20.40 6.56
N LYS A 101 35.33 21.56 5.97
CA LYS A 101 34.55 22.79 6.17
C LYS A 101 33.09 22.62 5.76
N GLU A 102 32.82 21.84 4.71
CA GLU A 102 31.48 21.52 4.23
C GLU A 102 30.67 20.71 5.26
N LEU A 103 31.31 19.72 5.89
CA LEU A 103 30.68 18.93 6.95
C LEU A 103 30.28 19.82 8.13
N LEU A 104 31.17 20.73 8.54
CA LEU A 104 30.91 21.68 9.62
C LEU A 104 29.75 22.63 9.30
N ILE A 105 29.68 23.16 8.06
CA ILE A 105 28.57 24.00 7.59
C ILE A 105 27.26 23.21 7.53
N SER A 106 27.30 21.95 7.10
CA SER A 106 26.12 21.10 7.08
C SER A 106 25.60 20.83 8.49
N VAL A 107 26.48 20.54 9.45
CA VAL A 107 26.09 20.30 10.84
C VAL A 107 25.52 21.58 11.48
N SER A 108 26.09 22.75 11.22
CA SER A 108 25.58 24.01 11.79
C SER A 108 24.16 24.33 11.32
N GLY A 109 23.81 24.00 10.07
CA GLY A 109 22.45 24.15 9.52
C GLY A 109 21.48 23.01 9.86
N ALA A 110 21.93 21.92 10.50
CA ALA A 110 21.11 20.72 10.69
C ALA A 110 19.84 20.98 11.52
N ARG A 111 19.95 21.78 12.59
CA ARG A 111 18.80 22.14 13.43
C ARG A 111 17.74 22.93 12.66
N GLN A 112 18.16 23.90 11.85
CA GLN A 112 17.23 24.70 11.05
C GLN A 112 16.50 23.82 10.04
N ARG A 113 17.22 22.95 9.31
CA ARG A 113 16.63 22.00 8.36
C ARG A 113 15.60 21.08 9.04
N TYR A 114 15.88 20.62 10.25
CA TYR A 114 14.94 19.81 11.02
C TYR A 114 13.65 20.57 11.35
N HIS A 115 13.75 21.82 11.81
CA HIS A 115 12.57 22.64 12.08
C HIS A 115 11.74 22.91 10.82
N SER A 116 12.39 23.29 9.71
CA SER A 116 11.70 23.46 8.42
C SER A 116 10.99 22.18 7.98
N TYR A 117 11.65 21.03 8.10
CA TYR A 117 11.04 19.73 7.79
C TYR A 117 9.81 19.44 8.68
N LEU A 118 9.85 19.75 9.98
CA LEU A 118 8.69 19.58 10.87
C LEU A 118 7.53 20.49 10.47
N ASP A 119 7.80 21.72 10.08
CA ASP A 119 6.77 22.66 9.62
C ASP A 119 6.15 22.23 8.30
N ASP A 120 6.97 21.72 7.37
CA ASP A 120 6.49 21.12 6.13
C ASP A 120 5.64 19.88 6.39
N GLN A 121 6.06 19.01 7.30
CA GLN A 121 5.27 17.83 7.68
C GLN A 121 3.90 18.21 8.27
N LYS A 122 3.83 19.28 9.08
CA LYS A 122 2.56 19.80 9.60
C LYS A 122 1.68 20.35 8.47
N ARG A 123 2.26 21.12 7.55
CA ARG A 123 1.55 21.68 6.38
C ARG A 123 0.99 20.58 5.49
N ASP A 124 1.80 19.56 5.19
CA ASP A 124 1.40 18.47 4.31
C ASP A 124 0.35 17.57 4.96
N ASN A 125 0.46 17.27 6.26
CA ASN A 125 -0.60 16.59 7.00
C ASN A 125 -1.92 17.39 7.00
N GLY A 126 -1.84 18.73 7.10
CA GLY A 126 -3.01 19.60 7.01
C GLY A 126 -3.68 19.55 5.63
N LYS A 127 -2.88 19.66 4.56
CA LYS A 127 -3.34 19.55 3.17
C LYS A 127 -3.93 18.17 2.90
N GLU A 128 -3.28 17.10 3.33
CA GLU A 128 -3.75 15.73 3.11
C GLU A 128 -5.11 15.49 3.80
N LYS A 129 -5.30 16.00 5.02
CA LYS A 129 -6.60 15.96 5.70
C LYS A 129 -7.68 16.73 4.92
N SER A 130 -7.36 17.92 4.41
CA SER A 130 -8.29 18.71 3.60
C SER A 130 -8.67 18.00 2.29
N VAL A 131 -7.68 17.46 1.58
CA VAL A 131 -7.90 16.70 0.33
C VAL A 131 -8.74 15.46 0.59
N LYS A 132 -8.46 14.70 1.67
CA LYS A 132 -9.26 13.54 2.06
C LYS A 132 -10.72 13.93 2.36
N LYS A 133 -10.94 15.01 3.10
CA LYS A 133 -12.30 15.54 3.38
C LYS A 133 -13.03 15.93 2.10
N ARG A 134 -12.39 16.67 1.21
CA ARG A 134 -13.00 17.07 -0.08
C ARG A 134 -13.31 15.88 -0.97
N LYS A 135 -12.45 14.86 -0.99
CA LYS A 135 -12.71 13.62 -1.72
C LYS A 135 -13.92 12.88 -1.15
N ALA A 136 -13.99 12.71 0.17
CA ALA A 136 -15.13 12.07 0.83
C ALA A 136 -16.45 12.79 0.56
N LEU A 137 -16.46 14.14 0.63
CA LEU A 137 -17.63 14.94 0.26
C LEU A 137 -18.03 14.76 -1.21
N GLY A 138 -17.05 14.64 -2.12
CA GLY A 138 -17.30 14.36 -3.54
C GLY A 138 -17.93 12.99 -3.76
N ASP A 139 -17.40 11.95 -3.11
CA ASP A 139 -17.94 10.59 -3.18
C ASP A 139 -19.37 10.52 -2.63
N GLU A 140 -19.65 11.19 -1.51
CA GLU A 140 -21.01 11.34 -0.94
C GLU A 140 -21.98 12.02 -1.92
N LEU A 141 -21.52 13.11 -2.56
CA LEU A 141 -22.32 13.86 -3.51
C LEU A 141 -22.69 13.02 -4.74
N ASP A 142 -21.74 12.24 -5.27
CA ASP A 142 -21.98 11.37 -6.41
C ASP A 142 -22.96 10.25 -6.06
N GLU A 143 -22.89 9.69 -4.84
CA GLU A 143 -23.87 8.72 -4.37
C GLU A 143 -25.28 9.32 -4.20
N LEU A 144 -25.39 10.54 -3.68
CA LEU A 144 -26.68 11.25 -3.60
C LEU A 144 -27.26 11.52 -5.00
N LYS A 145 -26.44 11.96 -5.97
CA LYS A 145 -26.88 12.15 -7.36
C LYS A 145 -27.37 10.86 -8.01
N LYS A 146 -26.68 9.74 -7.80
CA LYS A 146 -27.13 8.42 -8.27
C LYS A 146 -28.45 8.01 -7.63
N LYS A 147 -28.64 8.26 -6.33
CA LYS A 147 -29.91 8.01 -5.63
C LYS A 147 -31.04 8.87 -6.20
N ARG A 148 -30.80 10.17 -6.41
CA ARG A 148 -31.76 11.09 -7.04
C ARG A 148 -32.22 10.55 -8.40
N ALA A 149 -31.29 10.20 -9.28
CA ALA A 149 -31.60 9.67 -10.62
C ALA A 149 -32.43 8.37 -10.57
N ARG A 150 -32.14 7.46 -9.63
CA ARG A 150 -32.93 6.23 -9.45
C ARG A 150 -34.37 6.53 -9.01
N VAL A 151 -34.54 7.41 -8.02
CA VAL A 151 -35.87 7.79 -7.52
C VAL A 151 -36.67 8.51 -8.61
N GLU A 152 -36.03 9.37 -9.41
CA GLU A 152 -36.63 10.07 -10.54
C GLU A 152 -37.14 9.10 -11.62
N ASN A 153 -36.33 8.09 -11.98
CA ASN A 153 -36.74 7.02 -12.91
C ASN A 153 -37.92 6.18 -12.36
N ASP A 154 -37.87 5.82 -11.07
CA ASP A 154 -38.94 5.08 -10.41
C ASP A 154 -40.27 5.85 -10.43
N ILE A 155 -40.23 7.16 -10.18
CA ILE A 155 -41.42 8.04 -10.25
C ILE A 155 -41.99 8.00 -11.67
N GLY A 156 -41.15 8.20 -12.69
CA GLY A 156 -41.59 8.16 -14.08
C GLY A 156 -42.20 6.81 -14.49
N ALA A 157 -41.66 5.70 -13.99
CA ALA A 157 -42.22 4.36 -14.24
C ALA A 157 -43.58 4.15 -13.55
N LEU A 158 -43.72 4.62 -12.30
CA LEU A 158 -44.98 4.56 -11.55
C LEU A 158 -46.07 5.41 -12.20
N GLU A 159 -45.73 6.61 -12.69
CA GLU A 159 -46.67 7.50 -13.38
C GLU A 159 -47.15 6.89 -14.69
N LYS A 160 -46.23 6.39 -15.54
CA LYS A 160 -46.60 5.67 -16.77
C LYS A 160 -47.51 4.49 -16.50
N SER A 161 -47.18 3.67 -15.50
CA SER A 161 -48.00 2.52 -15.12
C SER A 161 -49.38 2.95 -14.60
N ALA A 162 -49.46 4.07 -13.88
CA ALA A 162 -50.72 4.61 -13.39
C ALA A 162 -51.61 5.11 -14.53
N ASP A 163 -51.02 5.77 -15.54
CA ASP A 163 -51.73 6.27 -16.72
C ASP A 163 -52.24 5.09 -17.57
N GLU A 164 -51.44 4.05 -17.79
CA GLU A 164 -51.91 2.83 -18.46
C GLU A 164 -53.11 2.16 -17.77
N TYR A 165 -53.13 2.16 -16.43
CA TYR A 165 -54.28 1.64 -15.68
C TYR A 165 -55.49 2.57 -15.76
N ALA A 166 -55.31 3.88 -15.89
CA ALA A 166 -56.39 4.81 -16.11
C ALA A 166 -57.03 4.59 -17.51
N ASP A 167 -56.22 4.48 -18.56
CA ASP A 167 -56.69 4.21 -19.93
C ASP A 167 -57.44 2.87 -20.03
N LYS A 168 -56.95 1.83 -19.33
CA LYS A 168 -57.63 0.54 -19.22
C LYS A 168 -58.95 0.65 -18.46
N ALA A 169 -59.05 1.51 -17.46
CA ALA A 169 -60.29 1.74 -16.74
C ALA A 169 -61.34 2.42 -17.62
N GLU A 170 -60.94 3.40 -18.43
CA GLU A 170 -61.83 4.11 -19.35
C GLU A 170 -62.37 3.19 -20.44
N SER A 171 -61.50 2.35 -21.03
CA SER A 171 -61.89 1.42 -22.09
C SER A 171 -62.74 0.23 -21.61
N THR A 172 -62.52 -0.25 -20.38
CA THR A 172 -63.21 -1.45 -19.87
C THR A 172 -64.34 -1.15 -18.87
N GLY A 173 -64.43 0.07 -18.36
CA GLY A 173 -65.36 0.45 -17.29
C GLY A 173 -65.09 -0.20 -15.93
N LYS A 174 -63.96 -0.90 -15.75
CA LYS A 174 -63.64 -1.63 -14.51
C LYS A 174 -63.00 -0.71 -13.47
N LEU A 175 -63.77 -0.42 -12.42
CA LEU A 175 -63.33 0.42 -11.29
C LEU A 175 -62.06 -0.08 -10.58
N THR A 176 -61.79 -1.39 -10.59
CA THR A 176 -60.58 -1.98 -9.99
C THR A 176 -59.28 -1.41 -10.53
N PHE A 177 -59.26 -0.98 -11.80
CA PHE A 177 -58.08 -0.35 -12.40
C PHE A 177 -57.87 1.07 -11.90
N ILE A 178 -58.93 1.80 -11.58
CA ILE A 178 -58.84 3.13 -10.93
C ILE A 178 -58.20 3.00 -9.54
N THR A 179 -58.59 2.00 -8.75
CA THR A 179 -57.97 1.75 -7.45
C THR A 179 -56.47 1.49 -7.58
N LYS A 180 -56.05 0.68 -8.56
CA LYS A 180 -54.62 0.42 -8.83
C LYS A 180 -53.88 1.67 -9.29
N SER A 181 -54.44 2.44 -10.23
CA SER A 181 -53.86 3.71 -10.70
C SER A 181 -53.63 4.69 -9.54
N ASN A 182 -54.65 4.89 -8.70
CA ASN A 182 -54.56 5.78 -7.53
C ASN A 182 -53.51 5.31 -6.52
N SER A 183 -53.35 4.00 -6.31
CA SER A 183 -52.31 3.48 -5.43
C SER A 183 -50.90 3.83 -5.92
N LEU A 184 -50.64 3.68 -7.23
CA LEU A 184 -49.36 4.01 -7.85
C LEU A 184 -49.08 5.51 -7.83
N ARG A 185 -50.10 6.34 -8.09
CA ARG A 185 -50.00 7.81 -7.99
C ARG A 185 -49.68 8.27 -6.57
N ARG A 186 -50.24 7.62 -5.55
CA ARG A 186 -49.90 7.90 -4.15
C ARG A 186 -48.44 7.58 -3.86
N THR A 187 -47.96 6.40 -4.26
CA THR A 187 -46.56 6.01 -4.11
C THR A 187 -45.61 6.94 -4.88
N ALA A 188 -45.97 7.35 -6.09
CA ALA A 188 -45.20 8.32 -6.87
C ALA A 188 -45.13 9.69 -6.16
N LYS A 189 -46.24 10.15 -5.57
CA LYS A 189 -46.29 11.40 -4.78
C LYS A 189 -45.40 11.33 -3.53
N GLU A 190 -45.41 10.21 -2.82
CA GLU A 190 -44.53 9.97 -1.67
C GLU A 190 -43.05 9.98 -2.10
N LYS A 191 -42.71 9.30 -3.20
CA LYS A 191 -41.34 9.33 -3.76
C LYS A 191 -40.92 10.73 -4.24
N LYS A 192 -41.83 11.54 -4.78
CA LYS A 192 -41.57 12.95 -5.15
C LYS A 192 -41.19 13.80 -3.94
N ALA A 193 -41.83 13.59 -2.79
CA ALA A 193 -41.44 14.28 -1.56
C ALA A 193 -40.03 13.86 -1.13
N SER A 194 -39.71 12.57 -1.15
CA SER A 194 -38.35 12.09 -0.87
C SER A 194 -37.31 12.58 -1.87
N LEU A 195 -37.69 12.81 -3.13
CA LEU A 195 -36.81 13.39 -4.16
C LEU A 195 -36.45 14.84 -3.82
N GLN A 196 -37.41 15.65 -3.35
CA GLN A 196 -37.16 17.03 -2.91
C GLN A 196 -36.20 17.06 -1.71
N ASP A 197 -36.36 16.14 -0.76
CA ASP A 197 -35.43 16.02 0.37
C ASP A 197 -34.00 15.67 -0.08
N LEU A 198 -33.87 14.79 -1.08
CA LEU A 198 -32.57 14.44 -1.67
C LEU A 198 -31.95 15.62 -2.43
N GLU A 199 -32.75 16.41 -3.16
CA GLU A 199 -32.27 17.61 -3.85
C GLU A 199 -31.74 18.65 -2.85
N LYS A 200 -32.46 18.86 -1.74
CA LYS A 200 -32.01 19.74 -0.67
C LYS A 200 -30.68 19.27 -0.06
N GLN A 201 -30.52 17.97 0.20
CA GLN A 201 -29.27 17.40 0.69
C GLN A 201 -28.11 17.58 -0.30
N ILE A 202 -28.38 17.46 -1.61
CA ILE A 202 -27.38 17.69 -2.66
C ILE A 202 -26.96 19.16 -2.66
N ASP A 203 -27.89 20.10 -2.56
CA ASP A 203 -27.61 21.54 -2.54
C ASP A 203 -26.82 21.96 -1.30
N GLU A 204 -27.17 21.42 -0.13
CA GLU A 204 -26.42 21.60 1.11
C GLU A 204 -24.98 21.08 0.96
N LYS A 205 -24.80 19.88 0.41
CA LYS A 205 -23.46 19.30 0.16
C LYS A 205 -22.66 20.05 -0.91
N LEU A 206 -23.32 20.59 -1.94
CA LEU A 206 -22.68 21.47 -2.93
C LEU A 206 -22.22 22.78 -2.31
N ALA A 207 -22.97 23.32 -1.34
CA ALA A 207 -22.57 24.51 -0.60
C ALA A 207 -21.36 24.22 0.32
N GLU A 208 -21.36 23.08 1.02
CA GLU A 208 -20.22 22.61 1.82
C GLU A 208 -18.94 22.44 0.99
N MET A 209 -19.05 22.07 -0.29
CA MET A 209 -17.91 21.93 -1.19
C MET A 209 -17.31 23.26 -1.70
N LYS A 210 -18.07 24.35 -1.65
CA LYS A 210 -17.63 25.68 -2.12
C LYS A 210 -16.94 26.50 -1.03
N GLN A 211 -17.08 26.09 0.23
CA GLN A 211 -16.38 26.68 1.38
C GLN A 211 -14.97 26.09 1.53
#